data_AF-A0A9W8JTW2-F1
#
_entry.id   AF-A0A9W8JTW2-F1
#
_cell.length_a   1.000
_cell.length_b   1.000
_cell.length_c   1.000
_cell.angle_alpha   90.00
_cell.angle_beta   90.00
_cell.angle_gamma   90.00
#
_symmetry.space_group_name_H-M   'P 1'
#
loop_
_entity.id
_entity.type
_entity.pdbx_description
1 polymer ?
#
loop_
_entity_poly.entity_id
_entity_poly.type
_entity_poly.pdbx_seq_one_letter_code
_entity_poly.pdbx_strand_id
1 'polypeptide(L)'
;MLIPEHHDRLVQELYRIRDEYGYEVNVVEAEHMSRVEQIRLAARTTIMMGVHGNGLTSLVWMKPNPRSTVMEFFFPQGFAHDYEYTTRALGMVHYGFWNSEYFTSPGLPTPQYVEGFQGKEIPIDGEAVARLCVERLSLNSEVDD
;
A
#
# COMPACT_ATOMS: atom_id res chain seq x y z
N MET A 1 -5.25 5.08 11.53
CA MET A 1 -3.81 4.96 11.87
C MET A 1 -3.53 3.52 12.26
N LEU A 2 -2.26 3.11 12.20
CA LEU A 2 -1.84 1.79 12.65
C LEU A 2 -1.62 1.79 14.17
N ILE A 3 -1.65 0.61 14.77
CA ILE A 3 -1.10 0.39 16.12
C ILE A 3 0.39 0.83 16.10
N PRO A 4 0.87 1.67 17.05
CA PRO A 4 2.21 2.25 17.01
C PRO A 4 3.33 1.20 16.87
N GLU A 5 3.26 0.12 17.65
CA GLU A 5 4.27 -0.95 17.61
C GLU A 5 4.28 -1.67 16.27
N HIS A 6 3.11 -1.82 15.64
CA HIS A 6 2.98 -2.43 14.32
C HIS A 6 3.49 -1.49 13.22
N HIS A 7 3.27 -0.17 13.37
CA HIS A 7 3.88 0.83 12.49
C HIS A 7 5.40 0.79 12.57
N ASP A 8 5.97 0.82 13.77
CA ASP A 8 7.42 0.76 13.97
C ASP A 8 8.01 -0.52 13.38
N ARG A 9 7.34 -1.66 13.57
CA ARG A 9 7.75 -2.93 12.97
C ARG A 9 7.68 -2.91 11.44
N LEU A 10 6.63 -2.34 10.86
CA LEU A 10 6.52 -2.15 9.40
C LEU A 10 7.66 -1.29 8.87
N VAL A 11 7.97 -0.15 9.51
CA VAL A 11 9.07 0.72 9.10
C VAL A 11 10.42 0.01 9.17
N GLN A 12 10.65 -0.77 10.23
CA GLN A 12 11.86 -1.59 10.36
C GLN A 12 12.01 -2.59 9.21
N GLU A 13 10.94 -3.33 8.87
CA GLU A 13 10.98 -4.31 7.79
C GLU A 13 11.14 -3.67 6.41
N LEU A 14 10.55 -2.49 6.18
CA LEU A 14 10.76 -1.72 4.96
C LEU A 14 12.21 -1.23 4.85
N TYR A 15 12.82 -0.75 5.94
CA TYR A 15 14.24 -0.38 5.93
C TYR A 15 15.17 -1.59 5.82
N ARG A 16 14.77 -2.76 6.31
CA ARG A 16 15.53 -3.99 6.08
C ARG A 16 15.63 -4.31 4.59
N ILE A 17 14.50 -4.29 3.86
CA ILE A 17 14.52 -4.54 2.41
C ILE A 17 15.15 -3.39 1.60
N ARG A 18 15.12 -2.15 2.13
CA ARG A 18 15.90 -1.02 1.59
C ARG A 18 17.39 -1.36 1.59
N ASP A 19 17.91 -1.82 2.72
CA ASP A 19 19.33 -2.09 2.91
C ASP A 19 19.77 -3.37 2.17
N GLU A 20 18.89 -4.37 2.07
CA GLU A 20 19.16 -5.64 1.40
C GLU A 20 19.12 -5.53 -0.14
N TYR A 21 18.12 -4.83 -0.69
CA TYR A 21 17.87 -4.79 -2.14
C TYR A 21 18.18 -3.43 -2.78
N GLY A 22 18.54 -2.42 -2.00
CA GLY A 22 18.83 -1.07 -2.49
C GLY A 22 17.58 -0.29 -2.92
N TYR A 23 16.39 -0.65 -2.42
CA TYR A 23 15.16 0.09 -2.69
C TYR A 23 15.17 1.48 -2.06
N GLU A 24 14.32 2.37 -2.56
CA GLU A 24 14.06 3.65 -1.92
C GLU A 24 12.81 3.56 -1.04
N VAL A 25 12.91 3.94 0.23
CA VAL A 25 11.79 3.92 1.18
C VAL A 25 11.54 5.33 1.71
N ASN A 26 10.32 5.83 1.50
CA ASN A 26 9.86 7.13 1.98
C ASN A 26 8.73 6.91 2.98
N VAL A 27 9.01 7.14 4.28
CA VAL A 27 8.00 7.17 5.33
C VAL A 27 7.63 8.63 5.55
N VAL A 28 6.39 8.99 5.22
CA VAL A 28 5.96 10.40 5.19
C VAL A 28 4.60 10.57 5.84
N GLU A 29 4.39 11.74 6.44
CA GLU A 29 3.08 12.24 6.83
C GLU A 29 2.64 13.25 5.77
N ALA A 30 1.78 12.81 4.84
CA ALA A 30 1.38 13.62 3.70
C ALA A 30 0.77 14.98 4.10
N GLU A 31 0.12 15.08 5.27
CA GLU A 31 -0.43 16.33 5.78
C GLU A 31 0.62 17.41 6.05
N HIS A 32 1.87 17.00 6.30
CA HIS A 32 3.02 17.89 6.51
C HIS A 32 3.75 18.23 5.19
N MET A 33 3.32 17.71 4.06
CA MET A 33 3.90 17.99 2.74
C MET A 33 3.06 18.99 1.95
N SER A 34 3.72 19.85 1.17
CA SER A 34 3.03 20.66 0.16
C SER A 34 2.42 19.77 -0.94
N ARG A 35 1.41 20.31 -1.65
CA ARG A 35 0.75 19.59 -2.75
C ARG A 35 1.73 19.19 -3.85
N VAL A 36 2.70 20.06 -4.15
CA VAL A 36 3.73 19.78 -5.16
C VAL A 36 4.64 18.63 -4.72
N GLU A 37 5.01 18.57 -3.44
CA GLU A 37 5.81 17.46 -2.91
C GLU A 37 5.04 16.15 -2.93
N GLN A 38 3.75 16.16 -2.56
CA GLN A 38 2.89 14.96 -2.62
C GLN A 38 2.81 14.41 -4.05
N ILE A 39 2.56 15.28 -5.04
CA ILE A 39 2.49 14.88 -6.45
C ILE A 39 3.84 14.33 -6.94
N ARG A 40 4.94 15.02 -6.63
CA ARG A 40 6.29 14.58 -7.05
C ARG A 40 6.67 13.23 -6.44
N LEU A 41 6.35 13.02 -5.16
CA LEU A 41 6.59 11.75 -4.50
C LEU A 41 5.74 10.64 -5.13
N ALA A 42 4.43 10.85 -5.27
CA ALA A 42 3.53 9.88 -5.87
C ALA A 42 3.94 9.49 -7.30
N ALA A 43 4.32 10.46 -8.13
CA ALA A 43 4.70 10.24 -9.53
C ALA A 43 5.91 9.31 -9.74
N ARG A 44 6.79 9.19 -8.74
CA ARG A 44 7.96 8.29 -8.79
C ARG A 44 7.81 7.05 -7.91
N THR A 45 6.70 6.92 -7.19
CA THR A 45 6.40 5.76 -6.35
C THR A 45 6.01 4.57 -7.22
N THR A 46 6.61 3.40 -6.97
CA THR A 46 6.17 2.12 -7.56
C THR A 46 5.17 1.41 -6.66
N ILE A 47 5.38 1.42 -5.34
CA ILE A 47 4.43 0.86 -4.37
C ILE A 47 4.02 1.95 -3.40
N MET A 48 2.74 2.33 -3.41
CA MET A 48 2.15 3.22 -2.42
C MET A 48 1.42 2.38 -1.38
N MET A 49 1.58 2.71 -0.11
CA MET A 49 0.90 1.97 0.95
C MET A 49 0.44 2.86 2.09
N GLY A 50 -0.62 2.43 2.78
CA GLY A 50 -1.16 3.19 3.90
C GLY A 50 -2.45 2.60 4.43
N VAL A 51 -2.89 3.15 5.56
CA VAL A 51 -4.21 2.88 6.14
C VAL A 51 -5.31 3.31 5.17
N HIS A 52 -6.37 2.51 5.08
CA HIS A 52 -7.59 2.85 4.33
C HIS A 52 -8.08 4.27 4.66
N GLY A 53 -8.50 4.99 3.61
CA GLY A 53 -9.03 6.34 3.70
C GLY A 53 -8.24 7.37 2.90
N ASN A 54 -8.60 8.65 3.05
CA ASN A 54 -8.26 9.73 2.11
C ASN A 54 -6.77 9.92 1.75
N GLY A 55 -5.84 9.38 2.56
CA GLY A 55 -4.40 9.46 2.33
C GLY A 55 -3.91 8.76 1.05
N LEU A 56 -4.63 7.75 0.56
CA LEU A 56 -4.25 7.03 -0.66
C LEU A 56 -4.73 7.69 -1.96
N THR A 57 -5.45 8.81 -1.88
CA THR A 57 -5.90 9.58 -3.07
C THR A 57 -4.74 9.92 -4.01
N SER A 58 -3.54 10.07 -3.47
CA SER A 58 -2.35 10.36 -4.27
C SER A 58 -1.97 9.30 -5.29
N LEU A 59 -2.57 8.11 -5.23
CA LEU A 59 -2.36 7.05 -6.21
C LEU A 59 -2.64 7.50 -7.65
N VAL A 60 -3.53 8.49 -7.85
CA VAL A 60 -3.90 8.98 -9.19
C VAL A 60 -2.73 9.63 -9.93
N TRP A 61 -1.67 10.00 -9.23
CA TRP A 61 -0.46 10.57 -9.81
C TRP A 61 0.66 9.55 -10.00
N MET A 62 0.52 8.32 -9.52
CA MET A 62 1.51 7.26 -9.76
C MET A 62 1.60 6.94 -11.25
N LYS A 63 2.80 6.54 -11.71
CA LYS A 63 2.99 6.06 -13.08
C LYS A 63 2.64 4.57 -13.17
N PRO A 64 1.58 4.16 -13.91
CA PRO A 64 1.23 2.75 -14.05
C PRO A 64 2.31 1.97 -14.81
N ASN A 65 2.64 0.80 -14.29
CA ASN A 65 3.48 -0.22 -14.92
C ASN A 65 3.16 -1.58 -14.26
N PRO A 66 3.66 -2.72 -14.79
CA PRO A 66 3.32 -4.05 -14.26
C PRO A 66 3.65 -4.27 -12.76
N ARG A 67 4.56 -3.47 -12.19
CA ARG A 67 4.93 -3.50 -10.77
C ARG A 67 4.18 -2.47 -9.93
N SER A 68 3.54 -1.47 -10.54
CA SER A 68 2.83 -0.42 -9.83
C SER A 68 1.71 -0.99 -8.96
N THR A 69 1.81 -0.76 -7.66
CA THR A 69 0.97 -1.42 -6.66
C THR A 69 0.49 -0.43 -5.60
N VAL A 70 -0.76 -0.55 -5.17
CA VAL A 70 -1.30 0.13 -3.98
C VAL A 70 -1.61 -0.92 -2.92
N MET A 71 -1.04 -0.78 -1.73
CA MET A 71 -1.28 -1.67 -0.59
C MET A 71 -2.07 -0.92 0.50
N GLU A 72 -3.27 -1.37 0.78
CA GLU A 72 -4.21 -0.69 1.66
C GLU A 72 -4.46 -1.50 2.92
N PHE A 73 -4.28 -0.87 4.08
CA PHE A 73 -4.39 -1.53 5.37
C PHE A 73 -5.78 -1.28 5.96
N PHE A 74 -6.57 -2.34 6.08
CA PHE A 74 -7.91 -2.29 6.61
C PHE A 74 -7.95 -2.82 8.04
N PHE A 75 -8.92 -2.34 8.82
CA PHE A 75 -9.31 -3.05 10.04
C PHE A 75 -9.77 -4.48 9.66
N PRO A 76 -9.40 -5.52 10.42
CA PRO A 76 -9.74 -6.90 10.08
C PRO A 76 -11.23 -7.10 9.75
N GLN A 77 -11.51 -7.88 8.71
CA GLN A 77 -12.86 -8.12 8.13
C GLN A 77 -13.51 -6.89 7.46
N GLY A 78 -12.87 -5.72 7.54
CA GLY A 78 -13.31 -4.51 6.87
C GLY A 78 -12.82 -4.42 5.44
N PHE A 79 -13.68 -4.00 4.51
CA PHE A 79 -13.25 -3.75 3.13
C PHE A 79 -14.14 -2.71 2.44
N ALA A 80 -13.54 -1.86 1.61
CA ALA A 80 -14.22 -0.93 0.72
C ALA A 80 -13.49 -0.83 -0.61
N HIS A 81 -14.22 -0.50 -1.68
CA HIS A 81 -13.67 -0.47 -3.04
C HIS A 81 -12.95 0.83 -3.42
N ASP A 82 -12.96 1.86 -2.57
CA ASP A 82 -12.63 3.25 -2.97
C ASP A 82 -11.30 3.35 -3.74
N TYR A 83 -10.20 2.87 -3.15
CA TYR A 83 -8.90 2.84 -3.82
C TYR A 83 -8.66 1.57 -4.61
N GLU A 84 -9.39 0.49 -4.34
CA GLU A 84 -9.30 -0.76 -5.10
C GLU A 84 -9.74 -0.55 -6.55
N TYR A 85 -10.94 0.00 -6.77
CA TYR A 85 -11.44 0.33 -8.10
C TYR A 85 -10.58 1.38 -8.80
N THR A 86 -10.19 2.44 -8.09
CA THR A 86 -9.39 3.51 -8.69
C THR A 86 -8.02 2.99 -9.13
N THR A 87 -7.36 2.18 -8.31
CA THR A 87 -6.05 1.57 -8.62
C THR A 87 -6.15 0.69 -9.86
N ARG A 88 -7.14 -0.20 -9.92
CA ARG A 88 -7.33 -1.11 -11.07
C ARG A 88 -7.74 -0.38 -12.34
N ALA A 89 -8.59 0.63 -12.24
CA ALA A 89 -9.00 1.43 -13.39
C ALA A 89 -7.81 2.14 -14.06
N LEU A 90 -6.76 2.44 -13.30
CA LEU A 90 -5.51 3.02 -13.79
C LEU A 90 -4.49 1.98 -14.27
N GLY A 91 -4.84 0.69 -14.29
CA GLY A 91 -3.94 -0.39 -14.75
C GLY A 91 -2.88 -0.80 -13.73
N MET A 92 -3.08 -0.47 -12.45
CA MET A 92 -2.22 -0.87 -11.34
C MET A 92 -2.84 -2.04 -10.56
N VAL A 93 -2.06 -2.67 -9.69
CA VAL A 93 -2.54 -3.76 -8.81
C VAL A 93 -2.86 -3.21 -7.43
N HIS A 94 -4.00 -3.59 -6.87
CA HIS A 94 -4.35 -3.27 -5.48
C HIS A 94 -4.23 -4.52 -4.61
N TYR A 95 -3.70 -4.35 -3.40
CA TYR A 95 -3.78 -5.35 -2.34
C TYR A 95 -4.41 -4.73 -1.10
N GLY A 96 -5.45 -5.36 -0.57
CA GLY A 96 -5.96 -5.05 0.76
C GLY A 96 -5.35 -5.99 1.79
N PHE A 97 -5.04 -5.48 2.98
CA PHE A 97 -4.49 -6.25 4.09
C PHE A 97 -5.43 -6.28 5.29
N TRP A 98 -5.53 -7.46 5.91
CA TRP A 98 -6.01 -7.70 7.25
C TRP A 98 -4.88 -8.30 8.08
N ASN A 99 -4.17 -7.44 8.83
CA ASN A 99 -2.99 -7.85 9.58
C ASN A 99 -1.90 -8.51 8.70
N SER A 100 -1.81 -9.84 8.71
CA SER A 100 -0.83 -10.64 7.96
C SER A 100 -1.40 -11.26 6.68
N GLU A 101 -2.72 -11.27 6.54
CA GLU A 101 -3.41 -11.77 5.36
C GLU A 101 -3.65 -10.64 4.37
N TYR A 102 -3.54 -10.92 3.08
CA TYR A 102 -3.87 -9.97 2.03
C TYR A 102 -4.75 -10.60 0.96
N PHE A 103 -5.50 -9.75 0.27
CA PHE A 103 -6.39 -10.11 -0.82
C PHE A 103 -6.21 -9.15 -1.98
N THR A 104 -6.53 -9.61 -3.18
CA THR A 104 -6.46 -8.83 -4.42
C THR A 104 -7.49 -9.37 -5.42
N SER A 105 -7.81 -8.59 -6.44
CA SER A 105 -8.74 -9.00 -7.51
C SER A 105 -8.19 -10.22 -8.27
N PRO A 106 -9.03 -11.23 -8.59
CA PRO A 106 -10.49 -11.28 -8.42
C PRO A 106 -10.98 -11.80 -7.05
N GLY A 107 -10.09 -12.15 -6.12
CA GLY A 107 -10.42 -12.69 -4.80
C GLY A 107 -10.68 -11.62 -3.73
N LEU A 108 -11.56 -10.67 -4.02
CA LEU A 108 -11.89 -9.59 -3.08
C LEU A 108 -12.95 -10.05 -2.06
N PRO A 109 -12.87 -9.60 -0.79
CA PRO A 109 -13.96 -9.74 0.16
C PRO A 109 -15.22 -8.99 -0.29
N THR A 110 -16.36 -9.33 0.31
CA THR A 110 -17.54 -8.48 0.18
C THR A 110 -17.31 -7.19 0.98
N PRO A 111 -17.58 -6.00 0.40
CA PRO A 111 -17.44 -4.74 1.13
C PRO A 111 -18.22 -4.74 2.44
N GLN A 112 -17.55 -4.40 3.53
CA GLN A 112 -18.11 -4.40 4.87
C GLN A 112 -17.44 -3.34 5.74
N TYR A 113 -18.27 -2.49 6.37
CA TYR A 113 -17.83 -1.47 7.31
C TYR A 113 -18.05 -1.99 8.73
N VAL A 114 -17.06 -2.68 9.27
CA VAL A 114 -17.10 -3.26 10.62
C VAL A 114 -16.91 -2.20 11.71
N GLU A 115 -17.23 -2.55 12.95
CA GLU A 115 -16.84 -1.72 14.10
C GLU A 115 -15.30 -1.58 14.12
N GLY A 116 -14.81 -0.35 14.27
CA GLY A 116 -13.37 -0.06 14.18
C GLY A 116 -12.85 0.20 12.76
N PHE A 117 -13.67 0.10 11.71
CA PHE A 117 -13.26 0.34 10.31
C PHE A 117 -12.60 1.71 10.09
N GLN A 118 -13.14 2.76 10.72
CA GLN A 118 -12.59 4.13 10.70
C GLN A 118 -11.69 4.42 11.93
N GLY A 119 -11.24 3.37 12.61
CA GLY A 119 -10.49 3.44 13.86
C GLY A 119 -9.04 3.88 13.69
N LYS A 120 -8.35 4.01 14.83
CA LYS A 120 -6.94 4.43 14.90
C LYS A 120 -5.97 3.31 15.28
N GLU A 121 -6.48 2.09 15.44
CA GLU A 121 -5.73 0.93 15.95
C GLU A 121 -5.79 -0.21 14.93
N ILE A 122 -5.40 0.08 13.67
CA ILE A 122 -5.38 -0.94 12.63
C ILE A 122 -4.14 -1.82 12.81
N PRO A 123 -4.30 -3.15 12.97
CA PRO A 123 -3.17 -4.05 13.05
C PRO A 123 -2.58 -4.31 11.66
N ILE A 124 -1.26 -4.38 11.57
CA ILE A 124 -0.54 -4.81 10.37
C ILE A 124 0.65 -5.68 10.74
N ASP A 125 0.93 -6.70 9.93
CA ASP A 125 2.16 -7.47 10.00
C ASP A 125 3.18 -6.90 9.00
N GLY A 126 4.21 -6.22 9.52
CA GLY A 126 5.23 -5.58 8.71
C GLY A 126 6.05 -6.54 7.84
N GLU A 127 6.25 -7.78 8.29
CA GLU A 127 7.02 -8.78 7.56
C GLU A 127 6.23 -9.29 6.35
N ALA A 128 4.92 -9.50 6.52
CA ALA A 128 4.03 -9.87 5.43
C ALA A 128 3.99 -8.80 4.33
N VAL A 129 3.92 -7.52 4.72
CA VAL A 129 3.95 -6.38 3.78
C VAL A 129 5.30 -6.31 3.05
N ALA A 130 6.41 -6.41 3.78
CA ALA A 130 7.75 -6.32 3.18
C ALA A 130 8.02 -7.47 2.19
N ARG A 131 7.61 -8.70 2.52
CA ARG A 131 7.69 -9.84 1.61
C ARG A 131 6.94 -9.58 0.31
N LEU A 132 5.69 -9.11 0.39
CA LEU A 132 4.92 -8.78 -0.82
C LEU A 132 5.58 -7.64 -1.62
N CYS A 133 6.18 -6.64 -0.97
CA CYS A 133 6.92 -5.59 -1.67
C CYS A 133 8.05 -6.17 -2.52
N VAL A 134 8.86 -7.09 -1.96
CA VAL A 134 9.94 -7.76 -2.69
C VAL A 134 9.39 -8.57 -3.86
N GLU A 135 8.32 -9.33 -3.67
CA GLU A 135 7.67 -10.09 -4.75
C GLU A 135 7.23 -9.18 -5.90
N ARG A 136 6.56 -8.06 -5.60
CA ARG A 136 6.06 -7.10 -6.59
C ARG A 136 7.19 -6.38 -7.33
N LEU A 137 8.26 -6.01 -6.62
CA LEU A 137 9.40 -5.31 -7.22
C LEU A 137 10.31 -6.24 -8.03
N SER A 138 10.29 -7.54 -7.74
CA SER A 138 11.11 -8.56 -8.43
C SER A 138 10.45 -9.14 -9.67
N LEU A 139 9.23 -8.73 -10.03
CA LEU A 139 8.59 -9.19 -11.27
C LEU A 139 9.46 -8.82 -12.48
N ASN A 140 9.97 -9.83 -13.18
CA ASN A 140 10.61 -9.61 -14.47
C ASN A 140 9.57 -9.03 -15.42
N SER A 141 9.90 -7.90 -16.04
CA SER A 141 9.17 -7.47 -17.22
C SER A 141 9.54 -8.46 -18.32
N GLU A 142 8.73 -9.48 -18.54
CA GLU A 142 8.64 -10.07 -19.88
C GLU A 142 8.12 -8.94 -20.76
N VAL A 143 9.07 -8.20 -21.33
CA VAL A 143 8.79 -7.30 -22.44
C VAL A 143 8.65 -8.25 -23.62
N ASP A 144 7.43 -8.39 -24.13
CA ASP A 144 7.19 -8.94 -25.46
C ASP A 144 8.11 -8.19 -26.44
N ASP A 145 9.13 -8.90 -26.94
CA ASP A 145 9.94 -8.52 -28.12
C ASP A 145 9.09 -8.58 -29.40
#